data_AF-A0A971LQ85-F1
#
_entry.id   AF-A0A971LQ85-F1
#
_cell.length_a   1.000
_cell.length_b   1.000
_cell.length_c   1.000
_cell.angle_alpha   90.00
_cell.angle_beta   90.00
_cell.angle_gamma   90.00
#
_symmetry.space_group_name_H-M   'P 1'
#
loop_
_entity.id
_entity.type
_entity.pdbx_description
1 polymer ?
#
loop_
_entity_poly.entity_id
_entity_poly.type
_entity_poly.pdbx_seq_one_letter_code
_entity_poly.pdbx_strand_id
1 'polypeptide(L)'
;MFFSLFAALFIVGTTQLEAAADPFSSAYDAWKQEQSYFPDPNPGASHPSSTFLTIQNRDGECPLLIPFDTESFTLAMDPNDDGWLGLVDLPFTFSLYGQPYTQCWINNNGNITFDGGYYNYTPWGFPISGNPMVAPFFADVDTRGAGSVWYRIESNNMVVIWDHVGYYSYGIDKLNTFELVISDGSYSPIGVGNNVAFSYADMSWTTGSASGGTDGFGGSPATVGINKGDGDLYAQIGRFDHAGYDYDGPYNNNDGVDWLDCKLFLFNTGGESANVAPVFTEVPSEAVIELDQGETWSFTFTVISPEEEQITNAVVQHSLPSGISYTVNPGNTCSIQMTITARVSNGGSHTVKITATDDGTPNLSASYEFVVNITGGGAIEPISGGLSIFPNPFVGSQGANIGVELGADEIGWLTICNNRGQFLKRYYFGCNTNTVVYWDAKDLKGVPCASGVYLCQLEKRYTNDNPNHPDPIVKRMVLLK
;
A
#
# COMPACT_ATOMS: atom_id res chain seq x y z
N MET A 1 -59.17 49.59 -47.15
CA MET A 1 -59.12 48.18 -46.73
C MET A 1 -57.71 47.86 -46.28
N PHE A 2 -57.42 46.98 -45.32
CA PHE A 2 -58.12 46.55 -44.09
C PHE A 2 -57.16 45.53 -43.42
N PHE A 3 -56.74 45.73 -42.16
CA PHE A 3 -56.04 44.72 -41.32
C PHE A 3 -54.62 44.29 -41.84
N SER A 4 -53.71 43.72 -41.04
CA SER A 4 -53.57 43.69 -39.57
C SER A 4 -52.11 43.47 -39.14
N LEU A 5 -51.84 43.68 -37.84
CA LEU A 5 -50.60 43.31 -37.15
C LEU A 5 -50.57 41.80 -36.84
N PHE A 6 -49.40 41.13 -36.90
CA PHE A 6 -48.94 40.10 -35.93
C PHE A 6 -47.46 39.72 -36.19
N ALA A 7 -46.79 39.10 -35.22
CA ALA A 7 -45.36 38.76 -35.28
C ALA A 7 -45.08 37.30 -34.85
N ALA A 8 -44.17 36.64 -35.57
CA ALA A 8 -43.54 35.32 -35.33
C ALA A 8 -42.63 35.04 -36.56
N LEU A 9 -41.50 34.30 -36.52
CA LEU A 9 -40.68 33.75 -35.44
C LEU A 9 -39.21 33.68 -35.94
N PHE A 10 -38.24 33.38 -35.08
CA PHE A 10 -36.87 33.03 -35.49
C PHE A 10 -36.84 31.75 -36.34
N ILE A 11 -36.06 31.75 -37.42
CA ILE A 11 -35.38 30.55 -37.95
C ILE A 11 -33.94 30.96 -38.27
N VAL A 12 -33.05 30.81 -37.29
CA VAL A 12 -31.62 30.65 -37.55
C VAL A 12 -31.42 29.17 -37.90
N GLY A 13 -30.63 28.88 -38.94
CA GLY A 13 -30.43 27.51 -39.43
C GLY A 13 -29.56 26.67 -38.49
N THR A 14 -30.19 25.98 -37.54
CA THR A 14 -29.50 25.06 -36.61
C THR A 14 -29.21 23.71 -37.29
N THR A 15 -28.17 23.68 -38.14
CA THR A 15 -27.59 22.43 -38.66
C THR A 15 -26.07 22.51 -38.76
N GLN A 16 -25.40 22.81 -37.65
CA GLN A 16 -24.21 22.01 -37.32
C GLN A 16 -24.72 20.82 -36.51
N LEU A 17 -24.55 19.60 -37.04
CA LEU A 17 -24.27 18.50 -36.15
C LEU A 17 -22.88 18.76 -35.59
N GLU A 18 -22.71 18.57 -34.29
CA GLU A 18 -21.40 18.37 -33.70
C GLU A 18 -20.88 17.02 -34.22
N ALA A 19 -20.19 17.06 -35.35
CA ALA A 19 -19.22 16.03 -35.67
C ALA A 19 -18.13 16.17 -34.61
N ALA A 20 -18.15 15.28 -33.61
CA ALA A 20 -17.05 15.15 -32.66
C ALA A 20 -15.76 15.08 -33.48
N ALA A 21 -14.84 16.03 -33.24
CA ALA A 21 -13.58 16.05 -33.96
C ALA A 21 -12.86 14.73 -33.69
N ASP A 22 -12.29 14.14 -34.73
CA ASP A 22 -11.60 12.85 -34.66
C ASP A 22 -10.51 12.94 -33.56
N PRO A 23 -10.61 12.15 -32.47
CA PRO A 23 -9.69 12.25 -31.33
C PRO A 23 -8.28 11.71 -31.66
N PHE A 24 -8.05 11.24 -32.88
CA PHE A 24 -6.72 10.93 -33.41
C PHE A 24 -6.21 12.00 -34.40
N SER A 25 -6.86 13.16 -34.47
CA SER A 25 -6.55 14.22 -35.42
C SER A 25 -5.95 15.47 -34.76
N SER A 26 -4.90 16.01 -35.39
CA SER A 26 -4.28 17.30 -35.03
C SER A 26 -5.24 18.50 -34.96
N ALA A 27 -6.48 18.39 -35.46
CA ALA A 27 -7.52 19.40 -35.32
C ALA A 27 -8.26 19.30 -33.97
N TYR A 28 -8.44 18.08 -33.44
CA TYR A 28 -8.87 17.86 -32.06
C TYR A 28 -7.79 18.35 -31.08
N ASP A 29 -6.52 18.01 -31.34
CA ASP A 29 -5.42 18.41 -30.45
C ASP A 29 -5.24 19.93 -30.37
N ALA A 30 -5.30 20.61 -31.53
CA ALA A 30 -5.26 22.07 -31.58
C ALA A 30 -6.46 22.71 -30.85
N TRP A 31 -7.65 22.10 -30.92
CA TRP A 31 -8.83 22.58 -30.21
C TRP A 31 -8.75 22.37 -28.69
N LYS A 32 -8.26 21.21 -28.23
CA LYS A 32 -8.05 20.88 -26.81
C LYS A 32 -7.06 21.85 -26.16
N GLN A 33 -5.99 22.21 -26.89
CA GLN A 33 -5.03 23.27 -26.55
C GLN A 33 -5.62 24.70 -26.51
N GLU A 34 -6.77 24.97 -27.14
CA GLU A 34 -7.43 26.29 -27.08
C GLU A 34 -8.39 26.45 -25.88
N GLN A 35 -8.62 25.41 -25.07
CA GLN A 35 -9.60 25.43 -23.96
C GLN A 35 -9.04 25.80 -22.57
N SER A 36 -7.73 25.95 -22.39
CA SER A 36 -7.10 26.10 -21.07
C SER A 36 -7.59 27.33 -20.27
N TYR A 37 -8.21 27.11 -19.11
CA TYR A 37 -8.82 28.15 -18.26
C TYR A 37 -8.53 27.95 -16.77
N PHE A 38 -7.94 28.94 -16.08
CA PHE A 38 -7.53 28.84 -14.68
C PHE A 38 -8.71 28.99 -13.68
N PRO A 39 -8.80 28.19 -12.59
CA PRO A 39 -9.83 28.32 -11.57
C PRO A 39 -9.68 29.55 -10.64
N ASP A 40 -10.79 29.90 -9.98
CA ASP A 40 -10.89 30.84 -8.85
C ASP A 40 -10.82 30.04 -7.52
N PRO A 41 -10.39 30.61 -6.37
CA PRO A 41 -10.11 29.85 -5.15
C PRO A 41 -11.35 29.50 -4.30
N ASN A 42 -11.26 28.40 -3.55
CA ASN A 42 -12.38 27.73 -2.86
C ASN A 42 -12.52 28.11 -1.35
N PRO A 43 -13.73 28.00 -0.74
CA PRO A 43 -13.95 27.99 0.72
C PRO A 43 -14.59 26.66 1.24
N GLY A 44 -14.12 26.11 2.38
CA GLY A 44 -14.33 24.69 2.77
C GLY A 44 -15.46 24.29 3.76
N ALA A 45 -15.58 22.95 3.98
CA ALA A 45 -16.53 22.19 4.84
C ALA A 45 -16.02 20.74 5.19
N SER A 46 -16.73 19.94 6.01
CA SER A 46 -16.18 18.66 6.61
C SER A 46 -17.16 17.69 7.36
N HIS A 47 -16.73 16.41 7.58
CA HIS A 47 -17.21 15.37 8.57
C HIS A 47 -18.48 14.51 8.23
N PRO A 48 -18.64 13.14 8.47
CA PRO A 48 -17.88 12.08 9.25
C PRO A 48 -17.56 10.68 8.57
N SER A 49 -16.68 9.84 9.20
CA SER A 49 -16.37 8.36 9.07
C SER A 49 -15.83 7.68 7.77
N SER A 50 -14.97 6.61 7.69
CA SER A 50 -14.29 5.62 8.60
C SER A 50 -13.21 4.74 7.84
N THR A 51 -12.28 3.85 8.32
CA THR A 51 -11.41 3.57 9.52
C THR A 51 -10.29 2.45 9.32
N PHE A 52 -9.06 2.63 8.71
CA PHE A 52 -8.26 1.49 8.13
C PHE A 52 -6.69 1.33 8.30
N LEU A 53 -6.10 0.37 7.53
CA LEU A 53 -4.73 -0.20 7.53
C LEU A 53 -3.93 0.14 6.23
N THR A 54 -2.61 -0.13 6.19
CA THR A 54 -1.74 0.14 5.01
C THR A 54 -0.54 -0.83 4.95
N ILE A 55 0.13 -0.98 3.79
CA ILE A 55 1.39 -1.72 3.60
C ILE A 55 2.28 -0.94 2.62
N GLN A 56 3.57 -0.73 2.93
CA GLN A 56 4.56 -0.20 1.97
C GLN A 56 5.31 -1.39 1.31
N ASN A 57 5.41 -1.42 -0.02
CA ASN A 57 6.21 -2.42 -0.76
C ASN A 57 7.56 -1.79 -1.15
N ARG A 58 8.71 -2.46 -0.96
CA ARG A 58 10.03 -1.79 -1.17
C ARG A 58 11.21 -2.65 -1.66
N ASP A 59 10.94 -3.80 -2.28
CA ASP A 59 11.97 -4.77 -2.72
C ASP A 59 12.41 -4.65 -4.19
N GLY A 60 12.42 -3.44 -4.75
CA GLY A 60 13.10 -3.11 -6.03
C GLY A 60 12.33 -3.43 -7.31
N GLU A 61 11.25 -4.19 -7.23
CA GLU A 61 10.08 -4.07 -8.10
C GLU A 61 8.92 -3.61 -7.21
N CYS A 62 8.07 -2.71 -7.71
CA CYS A 62 6.90 -2.22 -6.96
C CYS A 62 5.61 -2.71 -7.63
N PRO A 63 5.19 -3.96 -7.35
CA PRO A 63 3.97 -4.52 -7.91
C PRO A 63 2.73 -3.90 -7.24
N LEU A 64 1.70 -3.71 -8.05
CA LEU A 64 0.33 -3.38 -7.62
C LEU A 64 -0.21 -4.43 -6.65
N LEU A 65 -1.17 -4.04 -5.80
CA LEU A 65 -1.80 -4.93 -4.81
C LEU A 65 -2.40 -6.18 -5.48
N ILE A 66 -3.09 -6.02 -6.61
CA ILE A 66 -3.51 -7.12 -7.46
C ILE A 66 -2.58 -7.17 -8.69
N PRO A 67 -1.75 -8.23 -8.84
CA PRO A 67 -0.91 -8.36 -10.03
C PRO A 67 -1.73 -8.38 -11.32
N PHE A 68 -1.36 -7.52 -12.27
CA PHE A 68 -1.96 -7.48 -13.61
C PHE A 68 -1.60 -8.75 -14.40
N ASP A 69 -2.60 -9.33 -15.07
CA ASP A 69 -2.41 -10.39 -16.05
C ASP A 69 -3.46 -10.31 -17.17
N THR A 70 -3.07 -10.61 -18.41
CA THR A 70 -3.94 -10.52 -19.59
C THR A 70 -4.89 -11.71 -19.77
N GLU A 71 -4.96 -12.65 -18.82
CA GLU A 71 -5.89 -13.78 -18.85
C GLU A 71 -7.10 -13.57 -17.92
N SER A 72 -6.95 -12.82 -16.82
CA SER A 72 -8.01 -12.49 -15.86
C SER A 72 -8.61 -11.09 -16.03
N PHE A 73 -7.86 -10.14 -16.61
CA PHE A 73 -8.34 -8.78 -16.88
C PHE A 73 -8.91 -8.61 -18.30
N THR A 74 -9.88 -7.72 -18.44
CA THR A 74 -10.48 -7.30 -19.71
C THR A 74 -10.00 -5.89 -20.06
N LEU A 75 -9.73 -5.62 -21.35
CA LEU A 75 -9.43 -4.25 -21.81
C LEU A 75 -10.68 -3.39 -21.67
N ALA A 76 -10.58 -2.25 -20.98
CA ALA A 76 -11.72 -1.37 -20.72
C ALA A 76 -12.16 -0.59 -21.98
N MET A 77 -11.20 -0.19 -22.82
CA MET A 77 -11.44 0.67 -23.98
C MET A 77 -10.28 0.58 -24.98
N ASP A 78 -10.56 0.84 -26.26
CA ASP A 78 -9.50 1.03 -27.27
C ASP A 78 -8.66 2.29 -26.94
N PRO A 79 -7.38 2.37 -27.35
CA PRO A 79 -6.50 3.52 -27.14
C PRO A 79 -7.13 4.87 -27.47
N ASN A 80 -7.18 5.80 -26.51
CA ASN A 80 -7.90 7.07 -26.61
C ASN A 80 -7.35 8.15 -25.64
N ASP A 81 -8.05 9.28 -25.58
CA ASP A 81 -7.70 10.48 -24.82
C ASP A 81 -8.76 10.72 -23.71
N ASP A 82 -9.93 11.25 -24.07
CA ASP A 82 -11.01 11.62 -23.12
C ASP A 82 -12.22 10.65 -23.12
N GLY A 83 -11.97 9.38 -23.44
CA GLY A 83 -12.98 8.33 -23.53
C GLY A 83 -13.24 7.58 -22.22
N TRP A 84 -14.21 6.66 -22.27
CA TRP A 84 -14.62 5.84 -21.14
C TRP A 84 -15.21 4.50 -21.59
N LEU A 85 -15.13 3.48 -20.74
CA LEU A 85 -15.97 2.29 -20.84
C LEU A 85 -17.40 2.69 -20.46
N GLY A 86 -18.36 2.36 -21.33
CA GLY A 86 -19.79 2.55 -21.06
C GLY A 86 -20.28 1.78 -19.83
N LEU A 87 -21.50 2.10 -19.39
CA LEU A 87 -22.10 1.67 -18.12
C LEU A 87 -21.77 0.22 -17.72
N VAL A 88 -21.00 0.08 -16.64
CA VAL A 88 -20.50 -1.16 -16.07
C VAL A 88 -21.40 -1.59 -14.92
N ASP A 89 -22.01 -2.78 -15.01
CA ASP A 89 -22.77 -3.38 -13.91
C ASP A 89 -21.83 -3.94 -12.83
N LEU A 90 -22.04 -3.55 -11.56
CA LEU A 90 -21.38 -4.14 -10.40
C LEU A 90 -22.29 -5.24 -9.82
N PRO A 91 -21.81 -6.50 -9.65
CA PRO A 91 -22.60 -7.57 -9.03
C PRO A 91 -22.72 -7.44 -7.50
N PHE A 92 -22.22 -6.34 -6.95
CA PHE A 92 -22.20 -5.96 -5.54
C PHE A 92 -22.54 -4.47 -5.40
N THR A 93 -22.85 -4.04 -4.17
CA THR A 93 -23.13 -2.62 -3.88
C THR A 93 -21.85 -1.94 -3.38
N PHE A 94 -21.27 -1.07 -4.20
CA PHE A 94 -20.29 -0.09 -3.73
C PHE A 94 -21.02 1.03 -2.96
N SER A 95 -20.31 1.75 -2.09
CA SER A 95 -20.90 2.85 -1.29
C SER A 95 -19.94 4.03 -1.20
N LEU A 96 -20.40 5.21 -1.64
CA LEU A 96 -19.62 6.45 -1.67
C LEU A 96 -20.45 7.57 -1.03
N TYR A 97 -19.93 8.14 0.06
CA TYR A 97 -20.63 9.00 1.01
C TYR A 97 -22.01 8.47 1.39
N GLY A 98 -22.03 7.19 1.77
CA GLY A 98 -23.23 6.43 2.13
C GLY A 98 -24.24 6.21 0.99
N GLN A 99 -23.95 6.67 -0.24
CA GLN A 99 -24.81 6.44 -1.40
C GLN A 99 -24.47 5.08 -2.04
N PRO A 100 -25.45 4.17 -2.16
CA PRO A 100 -25.22 2.85 -2.75
C PRO A 100 -25.21 2.92 -4.28
N TYR A 101 -24.15 2.38 -4.89
CA TYR A 101 -23.98 2.28 -6.32
C TYR A 101 -23.80 0.82 -6.75
N THR A 102 -24.59 0.38 -7.72
CA THR A 102 -24.50 -0.96 -8.34
C THR A 102 -24.05 -0.89 -9.81
N GLN A 103 -23.63 0.29 -10.27
CA GLN A 103 -23.11 0.53 -11.62
C GLN A 103 -22.10 1.68 -11.59
N CYS A 104 -21.18 1.74 -12.55
CA CYS A 104 -20.21 2.83 -12.71
C CYS A 104 -19.76 3.01 -14.17
N TRP A 105 -18.90 4.00 -14.41
CA TRP A 105 -18.16 4.21 -15.65
C TRP A 105 -16.66 4.24 -15.34
N ILE A 106 -15.84 3.65 -16.21
CA ILE A 106 -14.37 3.69 -16.11
C ILE A 106 -13.86 4.68 -17.14
N ASN A 107 -13.18 5.75 -16.70
CA ASN A 107 -12.73 6.83 -17.57
C ASN A 107 -11.22 6.70 -17.87
N ASN A 108 -10.78 7.07 -19.08
CA ASN A 108 -9.37 6.98 -19.48
C ASN A 108 -8.47 7.84 -18.56
N ASN A 109 -8.96 9.01 -18.17
CA ASN A 109 -8.34 10.00 -17.27
C ASN A 109 -8.27 9.57 -15.77
N GLY A 110 -7.85 8.33 -15.50
CA GLY A 110 -7.40 7.89 -14.17
C GLY A 110 -8.44 7.88 -13.04
N ASN A 111 -9.74 7.77 -13.37
CA ASN A 111 -10.83 7.79 -12.41
C ASN A 111 -12.04 6.94 -12.85
N ILE A 112 -12.92 6.63 -11.89
CA ILE A 112 -14.26 6.07 -12.14
C ILE A 112 -15.35 7.00 -11.62
N THR A 113 -16.51 7.01 -12.27
CA THR A 113 -17.66 7.86 -11.94
C THR A 113 -18.97 7.09 -11.87
N PHE A 114 -19.98 7.66 -11.19
CA PHE A 114 -21.21 6.93 -10.82
C PHE A 114 -22.54 7.55 -11.31
N ASP A 115 -22.52 8.65 -12.07
CA ASP A 115 -23.70 9.28 -12.71
C ASP A 115 -23.59 9.40 -14.24
N GLY A 116 -22.38 9.39 -14.80
CA GLY A 116 -22.08 9.33 -16.23
C GLY A 116 -20.59 9.08 -16.50
N GLY A 117 -20.22 8.90 -17.78
CA GLY A 117 -18.82 8.89 -18.21
C GLY A 117 -18.24 10.30 -18.25
N TYR A 118 -16.98 10.47 -17.88
CA TYR A 118 -16.38 11.78 -17.61
C TYR A 118 -15.29 12.15 -18.62
N TYR A 119 -15.55 13.20 -19.41
CA TYR A 119 -14.71 13.65 -20.53
C TYR A 119 -13.78 14.82 -20.19
N ASN A 120 -13.84 15.37 -18.96
CA ASN A 120 -12.94 16.47 -18.59
C ASN A 120 -11.58 15.88 -18.21
N TYR A 121 -10.53 16.39 -18.84
CA TYR A 121 -9.14 15.99 -18.65
C TYR A 121 -8.43 16.76 -17.56
N THR A 122 -8.64 18.08 -17.49
CA THR A 122 -7.88 18.91 -16.56
C THR A 122 -8.41 18.79 -15.13
N PRO A 123 -7.62 18.29 -14.17
CA PRO A 123 -8.05 18.17 -12.79
C PRO A 123 -7.91 19.54 -12.13
N TRP A 124 -9.02 20.23 -11.92
CA TRP A 124 -8.99 21.53 -11.21
C TRP A 124 -8.83 21.39 -9.70
N GLY A 125 -9.06 20.18 -9.18
CA GLY A 125 -9.15 19.86 -7.75
C GLY A 125 -10.54 19.33 -7.42
N PHE A 126 -10.75 18.93 -6.17
CA PHE A 126 -12.06 18.64 -5.62
C PHE A 126 -12.48 19.79 -4.66
N PRO A 127 -13.79 19.97 -4.37
CA PRO A 127 -14.94 19.21 -4.86
C PRO A 127 -15.35 19.58 -6.29
N ILE A 128 -16.01 18.64 -6.96
CA ILE A 128 -16.63 18.84 -8.28
C ILE A 128 -18.14 18.62 -8.14
N SER A 129 -18.95 19.51 -8.73
CA SER A 129 -20.42 19.38 -8.73
C SER A 129 -20.88 18.54 -9.92
N GLY A 130 -21.78 17.57 -9.66
CA GLY A 130 -21.94 16.38 -10.50
C GLY A 130 -20.71 15.47 -10.44
N ASN A 131 -20.79 14.28 -11.05
CA ASN A 131 -19.67 13.34 -11.15
C ASN A 131 -19.18 12.88 -9.76
N PRO A 132 -20.00 12.14 -8.99
CA PRO A 132 -19.49 11.33 -7.88
C PRO A 132 -18.40 10.42 -8.43
N MET A 133 -17.21 10.45 -7.81
CA MET A 133 -15.97 9.96 -8.42
C MET A 133 -15.07 9.29 -7.38
N VAL A 134 -14.35 8.27 -7.83
CA VAL A 134 -13.18 7.72 -7.13
C VAL A 134 -11.99 7.80 -8.09
N ALA A 135 -10.94 8.52 -7.68
CA ALA A 135 -9.81 8.89 -8.51
C ALA A 135 -8.48 8.46 -7.87
N PRO A 136 -7.93 7.28 -8.22
CA PRO A 136 -6.56 6.92 -7.83
C PRO A 136 -5.53 7.89 -8.41
N PHE A 137 -5.78 8.47 -9.60
CA PHE A 137 -4.92 9.49 -10.20
C PHE A 137 -5.66 10.25 -11.33
N PHE A 138 -6.57 11.18 -10.99
CA PHE A 138 -7.21 11.97 -12.04
C PHE A 138 -6.19 12.94 -12.67
N ALA A 139 -5.89 12.70 -13.94
CA ALA A 139 -5.00 13.49 -14.79
C ALA A 139 -5.40 13.36 -16.29
N ASP A 140 -4.76 14.14 -17.15
CA ASP A 140 -4.94 14.21 -18.62
C ASP A 140 -4.15 13.07 -19.31
N VAL A 141 -4.72 11.86 -19.23
CA VAL A 141 -4.12 10.56 -19.62
C VAL A 141 -4.30 10.32 -21.12
N ASP A 142 -3.26 9.83 -21.79
CA ASP A 142 -3.29 9.54 -23.22
C ASP A 142 -2.80 8.13 -23.54
N THR A 143 -3.74 7.22 -23.83
CA THR A 143 -3.43 5.84 -24.21
C THR A 143 -3.18 5.68 -25.71
N ARG A 144 -3.37 6.73 -26.53
CA ARG A 144 -3.10 6.70 -27.99
C ARG A 144 -1.60 6.51 -28.29
N GLY A 145 -0.73 6.89 -27.37
CA GLY A 145 0.73 6.74 -27.46
C GLY A 145 1.26 5.45 -26.82
N ALA A 146 0.89 5.19 -25.56
CA ALA A 146 1.34 4.03 -24.78
C ALA A 146 0.36 3.70 -23.64
N GLY A 147 0.41 2.45 -23.18
CA GLY A 147 -0.40 1.94 -22.08
C GLY A 147 -1.84 1.61 -22.46
N SER A 148 -2.57 1.07 -21.48
CA SER A 148 -3.98 0.67 -21.61
C SER A 148 -4.69 0.67 -20.27
N VAL A 149 -6.01 0.89 -20.29
CA VAL A 149 -6.87 0.72 -19.10
C VAL A 149 -7.49 -0.68 -19.10
N TRP A 150 -7.29 -1.41 -18.01
CA TRP A 150 -7.75 -2.79 -17.81
C TRP A 150 -8.68 -2.88 -16.61
N TYR A 151 -9.60 -3.84 -16.59
CA TYR A 151 -10.48 -4.06 -15.46
C TYR A 151 -10.82 -5.54 -15.24
N ARG A 152 -11.12 -5.91 -14.00
CA ARG A 152 -11.63 -7.24 -13.60
C ARG A 152 -12.77 -7.05 -12.61
N ILE A 153 -13.86 -7.81 -12.77
CA ILE A 153 -15.04 -7.76 -11.89
C ILE A 153 -15.29 -9.15 -11.30
N GLU A 154 -15.46 -9.19 -9.99
CA GLU A 154 -15.76 -10.38 -9.20
C GLU A 154 -17.02 -10.13 -8.34
N SER A 155 -17.50 -11.14 -7.62
CA SER A 155 -18.79 -11.08 -6.91
C SER A 155 -18.89 -10.05 -5.78
N ASN A 156 -17.78 -9.47 -5.33
CA ASN A 156 -17.72 -8.48 -4.24
C ASN A 156 -16.66 -7.39 -4.43
N ASN A 157 -16.02 -7.33 -5.61
CA ASN A 157 -15.00 -6.34 -5.92
C ASN A 157 -14.90 -6.05 -7.43
N MET A 158 -14.36 -4.88 -7.77
CA MET A 158 -13.85 -4.56 -9.09
C MET A 158 -12.44 -3.99 -8.95
N VAL A 159 -11.53 -4.45 -9.80
CA VAL A 159 -10.18 -3.91 -9.96
C VAL A 159 -10.11 -3.16 -11.29
N VAL A 160 -9.46 -2.00 -11.32
CA VAL A 160 -9.16 -1.22 -12.51
C VAL A 160 -7.70 -0.81 -12.47
N ILE A 161 -6.96 -1.06 -13.56
CA ILE A 161 -5.53 -0.77 -13.67
C ILE A 161 -5.32 0.12 -14.89
N TRP A 162 -4.67 1.26 -14.69
CA TRP A 162 -4.11 2.07 -15.76
C TRP A 162 -2.65 1.62 -15.89
N ASP A 163 -2.39 0.77 -16.87
CA ASP A 163 -1.10 0.09 -17.07
C ASP A 163 -0.23 0.88 -18.05
N HIS A 164 0.94 1.36 -17.59
CA HIS A 164 1.96 2.06 -18.37
C HIS A 164 1.42 3.22 -19.23
N VAL A 165 0.48 3.99 -18.69
CA VAL A 165 -0.25 5.03 -19.45
C VAL A 165 0.57 6.31 -19.63
N GLY A 166 0.50 6.87 -20.85
CA GLY A 166 1.12 8.14 -21.21
C GLY A 166 0.28 9.37 -20.84
N TYR A 167 0.80 10.55 -21.14
CA TYR A 167 0.17 11.85 -20.87
C TYR A 167 -0.14 12.62 -22.15
N TYR A 168 -1.17 13.46 -22.12
CA TYR A 168 -1.55 14.24 -23.29
C TYR A 168 -0.45 15.24 -23.73
N SER A 169 -0.05 15.38 -24.99
CA SER A 169 -0.53 14.72 -26.21
C SER A 169 0.55 13.77 -26.72
N TYR A 170 0.25 12.47 -26.76
CA TYR A 170 1.16 11.38 -27.14
C TYR A 170 2.49 11.36 -26.35
N GLY A 171 2.49 11.84 -25.10
CA GLY A 171 3.63 11.84 -24.20
C GLY A 171 3.91 10.44 -23.65
N ILE A 172 5.04 9.85 -24.07
CA ILE A 172 5.43 8.45 -23.77
C ILE A 172 6.87 8.31 -23.26
N ASP A 173 7.56 9.42 -23.01
CA ASP A 173 8.90 9.44 -22.41
C ASP A 173 8.88 9.20 -20.89
N LYS A 174 7.68 9.32 -20.29
CA LYS A 174 7.33 9.02 -18.89
C LYS A 174 5.96 8.36 -18.90
N LEU A 175 5.77 7.35 -18.07
CA LEU A 175 4.54 6.54 -18.01
C LEU A 175 4.15 6.34 -16.54
N ASN A 176 2.86 6.18 -16.25
CA ASN A 176 2.35 5.91 -14.91
C ASN A 176 1.68 4.53 -14.88
N THR A 177 1.84 3.79 -13.78
CA THR A 177 1.14 2.52 -13.57
C THR A 177 0.47 2.49 -12.19
N PHE A 178 -0.87 2.51 -12.16
CA PHE A 178 -1.66 2.62 -10.94
C PHE A 178 -2.97 1.83 -10.99
N GLU A 179 -3.48 1.47 -9.81
CA GLU A 179 -4.61 0.58 -9.58
C GLU A 179 -5.65 1.20 -8.64
N LEU A 180 -6.91 0.96 -8.96
CA LEU A 180 -8.07 1.10 -8.09
C LEU A 180 -8.69 -0.28 -7.82
N VAL A 181 -8.93 -0.59 -6.55
CA VAL A 181 -9.90 -1.63 -6.15
C VAL A 181 -11.11 -0.96 -5.50
N ILE A 182 -12.32 -1.35 -5.89
CA ILE A 182 -13.56 -1.05 -5.15
C ILE A 182 -14.26 -2.35 -4.70
N SER A 183 -15.05 -2.30 -3.63
CA SER A 183 -15.63 -3.48 -2.96
C SER A 183 -16.96 -3.17 -2.24
N ASP A 184 -17.66 -4.20 -1.76
CA ASP A 184 -18.80 -4.08 -0.84
C ASP A 184 -18.42 -3.98 0.66
N GLY A 185 -17.12 -4.02 0.96
CA GLY A 185 -16.59 -4.09 2.33
C GLY A 185 -16.12 -5.49 2.76
N SER A 186 -16.36 -6.53 1.96
CA SER A 186 -16.01 -7.92 2.32
C SER A 186 -14.71 -8.46 1.69
N TYR A 187 -14.14 -7.75 0.72
CA TYR A 187 -12.94 -8.20 0.00
C TYR A 187 -11.68 -8.19 0.88
N SER A 188 -11.24 -9.37 1.34
CA SER A 188 -10.15 -9.48 2.32
C SER A 188 -8.75 -9.03 1.87
N PRO A 189 -8.36 -9.01 0.56
CA PRO A 189 -7.06 -8.46 0.14
C PRO A 189 -6.87 -6.97 0.44
N ILE A 190 -7.95 -6.18 0.41
CA ILE A 190 -7.93 -4.78 0.88
C ILE A 190 -8.24 -4.66 2.39
N GLY A 191 -8.47 -5.78 3.08
CA GLY A 191 -8.88 -5.83 4.49
C GLY A 191 -10.40 -5.70 4.67
N VAL A 192 -10.98 -6.53 5.54
CA VAL A 192 -12.43 -6.52 5.78
C VAL A 192 -12.85 -5.20 6.43
N GLY A 193 -13.86 -4.56 5.85
CA GLY A 193 -14.32 -3.22 6.17
C GLY A 193 -13.86 -2.16 5.16
N ASN A 194 -12.75 -2.36 4.44
CA ASN A 194 -12.35 -1.44 3.37
C ASN A 194 -13.25 -1.64 2.15
N ASN A 195 -13.55 -0.54 1.46
CA ASN A 195 -14.28 -0.60 0.19
C ASN A 195 -13.57 0.13 -0.97
N VAL A 196 -12.45 0.82 -0.71
CA VAL A 196 -11.54 1.37 -1.72
C VAL A 196 -10.08 1.00 -1.38
N ALA A 197 -9.28 0.72 -2.41
CA ALA A 197 -7.83 0.75 -2.34
C ALA A 197 -7.25 1.47 -3.57
N PHE A 198 -6.24 2.32 -3.36
CA PHE A 198 -5.36 2.84 -4.41
C PHE A 198 -3.98 2.20 -4.25
N SER A 199 -3.40 1.68 -5.33
CA SER A 199 -2.05 1.09 -5.33
C SER A 199 -1.25 1.59 -6.53
N TYR A 200 0.05 1.82 -6.35
CA TYR A 200 0.91 2.46 -7.34
C TYR A 200 2.19 1.65 -7.55
N ALA A 201 2.68 1.63 -8.79
CA ALA A 201 3.96 1.04 -9.15
C ALA A 201 5.03 2.12 -9.32
N ASP A 202 5.31 2.50 -10.57
CA ASP A 202 6.14 3.63 -11.00
C ASP A 202 5.21 4.79 -11.39
N MET A 203 5.45 5.98 -10.84
CA MET A 203 4.68 7.19 -11.11
C MET A 203 5.64 8.31 -11.54
N SER A 204 5.69 8.58 -12.84
CA SER A 204 6.70 9.43 -13.49
C SER A 204 6.15 10.68 -14.19
N TRP A 205 4.84 10.98 -14.16
CA TRP A 205 4.26 12.21 -14.74
C TRP A 205 2.99 12.69 -14.02
N THR A 206 2.62 13.97 -14.18
CA THR A 206 1.43 14.58 -13.53
C THR A 206 0.44 15.30 -14.46
N THR A 207 0.91 16.02 -15.47
CA THR A 207 0.08 16.99 -16.19
C THR A 207 0.24 16.91 -17.70
N GLY A 208 -0.87 16.66 -18.40
CA GLY A 208 -0.97 16.78 -19.85
C GLY A 208 -0.89 18.23 -20.34
N SER A 209 -0.45 18.39 -21.59
CA SER A 209 -0.12 19.69 -22.18
C SER A 209 -1.33 20.62 -22.40
N ALA A 210 -2.56 20.12 -22.52
CA ALA A 210 -3.77 20.96 -22.59
C ALA A 210 -4.15 21.50 -21.20
N SER A 211 -3.84 20.72 -20.17
CA SER A 211 -3.87 21.12 -18.77
C SER A 211 -2.72 22.09 -18.38
N GLY A 212 -1.96 22.60 -19.36
CA GLY A 212 -0.86 23.54 -19.17
C GLY A 212 0.50 22.90 -18.88
N GLY A 213 0.60 21.57 -18.90
CA GLY A 213 1.85 20.86 -18.62
C GLY A 213 2.93 21.05 -19.69
N THR A 214 4.20 21.00 -19.27
CA THR A 214 5.38 20.90 -20.14
C THR A 214 6.18 19.67 -19.72
N ASP A 215 6.55 18.82 -20.68
CA ASP A 215 7.26 17.55 -20.46
C ASP A 215 6.63 16.66 -19.35
N GLY A 216 5.30 16.73 -19.20
CA GLY A 216 4.53 15.94 -18.22
C GLY A 216 4.28 16.60 -16.86
N PHE A 217 4.68 17.87 -16.65
CA PHE A 217 4.65 18.55 -15.35
C PHE A 217 4.24 20.03 -15.41
N GLY A 218 3.90 20.63 -14.27
CA GLY A 218 3.88 22.09 -14.04
C GLY A 218 2.65 22.86 -14.54
N GLY A 219 1.57 22.17 -14.91
CA GLY A 219 0.28 22.79 -15.23
C GLY A 219 -0.72 22.62 -14.10
N SER A 220 -1.97 22.27 -14.40
CA SER A 220 -2.93 21.87 -13.36
C SER A 220 -2.49 20.56 -12.69
N PRO A 221 -2.42 20.49 -11.35
CA PRO A 221 -1.98 19.29 -10.64
C PRO A 221 -2.94 18.12 -10.83
N ALA A 222 -2.40 16.91 -10.97
CA ALA A 222 -3.15 15.67 -10.82
C ALA A 222 -3.81 15.60 -9.44
N THR A 223 -4.99 14.98 -9.35
CA THR A 223 -5.78 14.91 -8.11
C THR A 223 -6.00 13.47 -7.70
N VAL A 224 -5.59 13.13 -6.47
CA VAL A 224 -5.77 11.79 -5.89
C VAL A 224 -6.77 11.87 -4.74
N GLY A 225 -7.88 11.12 -4.83
CA GLY A 225 -8.93 11.15 -3.81
C GLY A 225 -10.30 10.70 -4.32
N ILE A 226 -11.36 11.24 -3.71
CA ILE A 226 -12.75 10.96 -4.04
C ILE A 226 -13.59 12.25 -4.00
N ASN A 227 -14.69 12.26 -4.74
CA ASN A 227 -15.64 13.36 -4.81
C ASN A 227 -17.08 12.84 -4.65
N LYS A 228 -17.91 13.51 -3.84
CA LYS A 228 -19.32 13.12 -3.66
C LYS A 228 -20.22 13.53 -4.82
N GLY A 229 -19.81 14.51 -5.62
CA GLY A 229 -20.59 15.02 -6.75
C GLY A 229 -21.70 16.01 -6.38
N ASP A 230 -21.79 16.47 -5.13
CA ASP A 230 -22.67 17.59 -4.76
C ASP A 230 -21.99 18.97 -4.90
N GLY A 231 -20.65 19.00 -4.98
CA GLY A 231 -19.86 20.23 -5.02
C GLY A 231 -19.49 20.77 -3.63
N ASP A 232 -19.61 19.94 -2.60
CA ASP A 232 -19.31 20.28 -1.20
C ASP A 232 -18.32 19.24 -0.62
N LEU A 233 -18.70 17.96 -0.63
CA LEU A 233 -17.98 16.91 0.09
C LEU A 233 -17.01 16.15 -0.81
N TYR A 234 -15.76 16.08 -0.37
CA TYR A 234 -14.67 15.39 -1.03
C TYR A 234 -13.64 14.90 0.00
N ALA A 235 -12.68 14.10 -0.45
CA ALA A 235 -11.52 13.73 0.34
C ALA A 235 -10.32 13.54 -0.59
N GLN A 236 -9.14 14.00 -0.18
CA GLN A 236 -7.93 14.13 -0.99
C GLN A 236 -6.74 13.50 -0.26
N ILE A 237 -5.87 12.84 -1.02
CA ILE A 237 -4.61 12.25 -0.53
C ILE A 237 -3.42 13.13 -0.91
N GLY A 238 -3.49 13.84 -2.04
CA GLY A 238 -2.49 14.80 -2.47
C GLY A 238 -2.87 15.44 -3.81
N ARG A 239 -2.11 16.47 -4.19
CA ARG A 239 -2.19 17.09 -5.52
C ARG A 239 -0.79 17.18 -6.10
N PHE A 240 -0.57 16.63 -7.28
CA PHE A 240 0.78 16.40 -7.80
C PHE A 240 1.01 17.19 -9.08
N ASP A 241 2.07 18.01 -9.15
CA ASP A 241 2.39 18.80 -10.35
C ASP A 241 3.85 18.70 -10.82
N HIS A 242 4.76 18.07 -10.07
CA HIS A 242 6.18 17.96 -10.44
C HIS A 242 6.79 16.59 -10.06
N ALA A 243 8.01 16.34 -10.52
CA ALA A 243 8.82 15.17 -10.11
C ALA A 243 9.50 15.45 -8.77
N GLY A 244 9.41 14.50 -7.84
CA GLY A 244 9.96 14.59 -6.50
C GLY A 244 9.37 13.56 -5.53
N TYR A 245 10.04 13.38 -4.38
CA TYR A 245 9.57 12.55 -3.26
C TYR A 245 9.09 13.41 -2.07
N ASP A 246 8.98 14.71 -2.25
CA ASP A 246 8.45 15.63 -1.25
C ASP A 246 6.92 15.61 -1.23
N TYR A 247 6.41 15.54 0.01
CA TYR A 247 5.00 15.50 0.33
C TYR A 247 4.82 16.24 1.65
N ASP A 248 4.07 17.34 1.66
CA ASP A 248 3.80 18.11 2.88
C ASP A 248 2.34 18.04 3.38
N GLY A 249 1.53 17.23 2.71
CA GLY A 249 0.20 16.81 3.15
C GLY A 249 -0.90 17.25 2.17
N PRO A 250 -2.10 16.64 2.23
CA PRO A 250 -3.10 16.68 1.14
C PRO A 250 -3.67 18.06 0.77
N TYR A 251 -3.28 19.13 1.47
CA TYR A 251 -3.83 20.49 1.38
C TYR A 251 -2.79 21.62 1.50
N ASN A 252 -1.49 21.30 1.44
CA ASN A 252 -0.43 22.30 1.61
C ASN A 252 0.09 22.80 0.25
N ASN A 253 1.28 22.38 -0.18
CA ASN A 253 1.76 22.66 -1.54
C ASN A 253 1.24 21.56 -2.49
N ASN A 254 1.53 21.70 -3.79
CA ASN A 254 1.45 20.55 -4.67
C ASN A 254 2.70 19.67 -4.42
N ASP A 255 2.49 18.37 -4.33
CA ASP A 255 3.48 17.36 -3.96
C ASP A 255 4.24 16.82 -5.18
N GLY A 256 5.40 16.19 -4.94
CA GLY A 256 6.16 15.45 -5.93
C GLY A 256 5.55 14.08 -6.22
N VAL A 257 5.40 13.73 -7.51
CA VAL A 257 4.64 12.54 -7.92
C VAL A 257 5.32 11.22 -7.55
N ASP A 258 6.65 11.19 -7.54
CA ASP A 258 7.45 10.04 -7.14
C ASP A 258 7.14 9.62 -5.68
N TRP A 259 6.59 10.51 -4.82
CA TRP A 259 6.10 10.11 -3.49
C TRP A 259 5.01 9.02 -3.54
N LEU A 260 4.25 8.93 -4.63
CA LEU A 260 3.27 7.86 -4.85
C LEU A 260 3.92 6.50 -5.15
N ASP A 261 5.21 6.44 -5.51
CA ASP A 261 5.91 5.19 -5.84
C ASP A 261 5.69 4.13 -4.74
N CYS A 262 5.27 2.95 -5.17
CA CYS A 262 5.10 1.77 -4.30
C CYS A 262 4.10 1.95 -3.14
N LYS A 263 3.28 3.01 -3.15
CA LYS A 263 2.28 3.29 -2.11
C LYS A 263 1.04 2.39 -2.25
N LEU A 264 0.36 2.27 -1.11
CA LEU A 264 -0.95 1.66 -0.98
C LEU A 264 -1.76 2.54 -0.03
N PHE A 265 -2.99 2.89 -0.41
CA PHE A 265 -3.93 3.58 0.48
C PHE A 265 -5.22 2.78 0.54
N LEU A 266 -5.60 2.31 1.73
CA LEU A 266 -6.83 1.52 1.94
C LEU A 266 -7.80 2.35 2.79
N PHE A 267 -9.02 2.55 2.33
CA PHE A 267 -10.05 3.30 3.07
C PHE A 267 -11.49 2.85 2.76
N ASN A 268 -12.46 3.35 3.54
CA ASN A 268 -13.88 3.15 3.28
C ASN A 268 -14.56 4.50 3.00
N THR A 269 -15.22 4.59 1.86
CA THR A 269 -15.90 5.79 1.37
C THR A 269 -17.39 5.80 1.70
N GLY A 270 -17.93 4.70 2.22
CA GLY A 270 -19.36 4.45 2.42
C GLY A 270 -19.79 4.23 3.86
N GLY A 271 -18.94 4.54 4.83
CA GLY A 271 -19.17 4.31 6.26
C GLY A 271 -20.23 5.23 6.87
N GLU A 272 -20.05 6.54 6.72
CA GLU A 272 -21.12 7.54 6.87
C GLU A 272 -21.15 8.41 5.60
N SER A 273 -21.81 9.57 5.66
CA SER A 273 -22.21 10.34 4.48
C SER A 273 -21.42 11.63 4.18
N ALA A 274 -20.35 11.95 4.93
CA ALA A 274 -19.66 13.25 4.76
C ALA A 274 -18.19 13.40 5.27
N ASN A 275 -17.43 12.36 5.64
CA ASN A 275 -15.96 12.38 5.74
C ASN A 275 -15.37 11.06 5.24
N VAL A 276 -14.04 10.99 5.20
CA VAL A 276 -13.30 9.73 5.20
C VAL A 276 -12.33 9.71 6.38
N ALA A 277 -12.18 8.55 7.04
CA ALA A 277 -11.25 8.39 8.17
C ALA A 277 -9.83 8.89 7.88
N PRO A 278 -9.06 9.15 8.96
CA PRO A 278 -7.61 9.29 8.87
C PRO A 278 -6.98 8.15 8.04
N VAL A 279 -6.31 8.47 6.93
CA VAL A 279 -5.64 7.49 6.07
C VAL A 279 -4.19 7.38 6.51
N PHE A 280 -3.73 6.16 6.83
CA PHE A 280 -2.32 5.90 7.10
C PHE A 280 -1.54 6.00 5.77
N THR A 281 -0.61 6.95 5.67
CA THR A 281 0.20 7.14 4.45
C THR A 281 1.63 6.61 4.60
N GLU A 282 2.17 6.64 5.82
CA GLU A 282 3.46 6.03 6.16
C GLU A 282 3.30 5.04 7.31
N VAL A 283 3.64 3.77 7.05
CA VAL A 283 3.63 2.64 7.99
C VAL A 283 4.81 1.70 7.68
N PRO A 284 5.23 0.84 8.62
CA PRO A 284 6.20 -0.21 8.32
C PRO A 284 5.73 -1.13 7.20
N SER A 285 6.67 -1.56 6.35
CA SER A 285 6.44 -2.57 5.31
C SER A 285 6.10 -3.95 5.91
N GLU A 286 6.65 -4.25 7.09
CA GLU A 286 6.44 -5.51 7.80
C GLU A 286 5.49 -5.32 8.99
N ALA A 287 4.40 -6.09 9.04
CA ALA A 287 3.47 -6.12 10.17
C ALA A 287 4.04 -6.85 11.41
N VAL A 288 5.27 -7.37 11.32
CA VAL A 288 6.03 -7.98 12.41
C VAL A 288 7.45 -7.41 12.38
N ILE A 289 7.84 -6.70 13.44
CA ILE A 289 9.18 -6.12 13.59
C ILE A 289 10.00 -7.03 14.52
N GLU A 290 10.96 -7.76 13.98
CA GLU A 290 11.93 -8.57 14.75
C GLU A 290 13.10 -7.69 15.23
N LEU A 291 13.51 -7.79 16.50
CA LEU A 291 14.62 -7.01 17.09
C LEU A 291 15.44 -7.84 18.08
N ASP A 292 16.75 -7.93 17.87
CA ASP A 292 17.68 -8.57 18.82
C ASP A 292 18.03 -7.63 20.00
N GLN A 293 18.38 -8.21 21.14
CA GLN A 293 18.59 -7.45 22.38
C GLN A 293 19.68 -6.37 22.25
N GLY A 294 19.30 -5.12 22.49
CA GLY A 294 20.17 -3.94 22.40
C GLY A 294 20.00 -3.16 21.10
N GLU A 295 19.30 -3.72 20.11
CA GLU A 295 18.88 -2.97 18.93
C GLU A 295 17.84 -1.89 19.29
N THR A 296 17.67 -0.92 18.40
CA THR A 296 16.66 0.13 18.55
C THR A 296 16.06 0.43 17.19
N TRP A 297 14.78 0.11 17.06
CA TRP A 297 13.96 0.47 15.92
C TRP A 297 13.42 1.89 16.09
N SER A 298 13.28 2.64 15.01
CA SER A 298 12.60 3.94 15.01
C SER A 298 11.90 4.15 13.69
N PHE A 299 10.66 4.63 13.76
CA PHE A 299 9.79 4.85 12.61
C PHE A 299 8.92 6.08 12.86
N THR A 300 8.61 6.84 11.81
CA THR A 300 7.62 7.92 11.88
C THR A 300 6.40 7.47 11.09
N PHE A 301 5.32 7.17 11.80
CA PHE A 301 4.03 6.92 11.14
C PHE A 301 3.43 8.25 10.73
N THR A 302 2.86 8.31 9.54
CA THR A 302 2.11 9.47 9.04
C THR A 302 0.68 9.05 8.79
N VAL A 303 -0.26 9.84 9.29
CA VAL A 303 -1.70 9.63 9.10
C VAL A 303 -2.31 10.97 8.71
N ILE A 304 -2.94 11.03 7.55
CA ILE A 304 -3.60 12.25 7.07
C ILE A 304 -5.09 12.19 7.45
N SER A 305 -5.66 13.26 7.97
CA SER A 305 -7.06 13.54 7.72
C SER A 305 -7.20 13.86 6.23
N PRO A 306 -7.97 13.10 5.45
CA PRO A 306 -8.07 13.34 4.02
C PRO A 306 -9.01 14.53 3.69
N GLU A 307 -9.31 15.41 4.64
CA GLU A 307 -10.15 16.61 4.50
C GLU A 307 -9.48 17.84 5.12
N GLU A 308 -9.66 18.97 4.44
CA GLU A 308 -8.86 20.20 4.54
C GLU A 308 -8.73 20.75 5.97
N GLU A 309 -9.84 20.89 6.69
CA GLU A 309 -9.86 21.58 8.00
C GLU A 309 -9.78 20.64 9.21
N GLN A 310 -9.68 19.32 9.02
CA GLN A 310 -9.67 18.34 10.11
C GLN A 310 -8.30 18.16 10.77
N ILE A 311 -8.30 17.78 12.06
CA ILE A 311 -7.13 17.43 12.85
C ILE A 311 -7.19 15.94 13.27
N THR A 312 -6.31 15.13 12.69
CA THR A 312 -6.01 13.80 13.22
C THR A 312 -5.14 13.91 14.48
N ASN A 313 -5.54 13.24 15.54
CA ASN A 313 -4.73 12.92 16.72
C ASN A 313 -4.54 11.38 16.79
N ALA A 314 -3.60 10.88 17.61
CA ALA A 314 -3.35 9.43 17.71
C ALA A 314 -3.13 8.94 19.15
N VAL A 315 -3.63 7.74 19.43
CA VAL A 315 -3.44 7.02 20.69
C VAL A 315 -2.67 5.74 20.41
N VAL A 316 -1.50 5.58 21.04
CA VAL A 316 -0.68 4.35 20.94
C VAL A 316 -0.97 3.45 22.13
N GLN A 317 -1.56 2.29 21.87
CA GLN A 317 -1.75 1.20 22.83
C GLN A 317 -0.68 0.13 22.58
N HIS A 318 -0.08 -0.44 23.61
CA HIS A 318 0.94 -1.48 23.46
C HIS A 318 0.98 -2.47 24.62
N SER A 319 1.46 -3.68 24.37
CA SER A 319 1.76 -4.66 25.43
C SER A 319 3.22 -4.66 25.89
N LEU A 320 4.09 -3.82 25.32
CA LEU A 320 5.48 -3.65 25.79
C LEU A 320 5.48 -3.09 27.23
N PRO A 321 6.14 -3.75 28.21
CA PRO A 321 6.22 -3.27 29.60
C PRO A 321 7.30 -2.20 29.81
N SER A 322 8.20 -2.00 28.85
CA SER A 322 9.28 -1.01 28.88
C SER A 322 9.89 -0.81 27.48
N GLY A 323 10.80 0.16 27.33
CA GLY A 323 11.66 0.30 26.16
C GLY A 323 11.04 0.95 24.92
N ILE A 324 9.73 1.20 24.90
CA ILE A 324 9.04 2.03 23.91
C ILE A 324 8.98 3.50 24.37
N SER A 325 9.14 4.43 23.44
CA SER A 325 8.84 5.86 23.58
C SER A 325 8.28 6.40 22.27
N TYR A 326 7.28 7.28 22.34
CA TYR A 326 6.70 7.91 21.17
C TYR A 326 6.33 9.37 21.44
N THR A 327 6.27 10.17 20.37
CA THR A 327 5.68 11.52 20.37
C THR A 327 4.65 11.57 19.25
N VAL A 328 3.43 12.01 19.59
CA VAL A 328 2.35 12.27 18.62
C VAL A 328 2.30 13.78 18.41
N ASN A 329 2.35 14.21 17.15
CA ASN A 329 2.13 15.60 16.75
C ASN A 329 0.82 15.63 15.95
N PRO A 330 -0.31 16.05 16.55
CA PRO A 330 -1.60 16.14 15.86
C PRO A 330 -1.58 17.24 14.80
N GLY A 331 -2.39 17.05 13.76
CA GLY A 331 -2.59 17.99 12.64
C GLY A 331 -3.46 17.34 11.57
N ASN A 332 -3.72 18.04 10.46
CA ASN A 332 -4.27 17.39 9.27
C ASN A 332 -3.35 16.22 8.86
N THR A 333 -2.05 16.49 8.67
CA THR A 333 -1.02 15.43 8.59
C THR A 333 -0.45 15.17 9.99
N CYS A 334 -1.00 14.17 10.68
CA CYS A 334 -0.56 13.73 11.99
C CYS A 334 0.69 12.85 11.87
N SER A 335 1.68 13.07 12.75
CA SER A 335 2.89 12.23 12.82
C SER A 335 3.07 11.57 14.18
N ILE A 336 3.39 10.28 14.18
CA ILE A 336 3.74 9.50 15.36
C ILE A 336 5.20 9.06 15.23
N GLN A 337 6.11 9.83 15.82
CA GLN A 337 7.52 9.47 15.91
C GLN A 337 7.68 8.44 17.03
N MET A 338 8.01 7.19 16.67
CA MET A 338 8.12 6.07 17.61
C MET A 338 9.53 5.49 17.62
N THR A 339 10.01 5.13 18.81
CA THR A 339 11.28 4.43 19.03
C THR A 339 11.05 3.26 19.99
N ILE A 340 11.58 2.08 19.65
CA ILE A 340 11.53 0.87 20.47
C ILE A 340 12.94 0.32 20.63
N THR A 341 13.47 0.35 21.85
CA THR A 341 14.73 -0.31 22.22
C THR A 341 14.45 -1.72 22.75
N ALA A 342 15.10 -2.72 22.16
CA ALA A 342 15.08 -4.11 22.60
C ALA A 342 15.89 -4.32 23.88
N ARG A 343 15.30 -4.93 24.91
CA ARG A 343 15.87 -5.13 26.25
C ARG A 343 15.40 -6.44 26.86
N VAL A 344 16.16 -6.96 27.84
CA VAL A 344 15.70 -8.10 28.66
C VAL A 344 14.33 -7.85 29.29
N SER A 345 14.04 -6.59 29.66
CA SER A 345 12.81 -6.20 30.34
C SER A 345 11.58 -6.07 29.44
N ASN A 346 11.72 -6.20 28.12
CA ASN A 346 10.63 -6.24 27.13
C ASN A 346 10.86 -7.34 26.07
N GLY A 347 11.55 -8.43 26.44
CA GLY A 347 11.74 -9.59 25.59
C GLY A 347 10.48 -10.45 25.48
N GLY A 348 10.17 -10.92 24.27
CA GLY A 348 8.93 -11.61 23.94
C GLY A 348 8.21 -11.00 22.73
N SER A 349 6.98 -11.44 22.48
CA SER A 349 6.12 -10.91 21.42
C SER A 349 5.16 -9.88 22.00
N HIS A 350 5.10 -8.70 21.40
CA HIS A 350 4.33 -7.56 21.88
C HIS A 350 3.51 -6.91 20.76
N THR A 351 2.22 -6.68 20.99
CA THR A 351 1.36 -5.93 20.06
C THR A 351 1.53 -4.43 20.29
N VAL A 352 1.59 -3.65 19.22
CA VAL A 352 1.45 -2.20 19.21
C VAL A 352 0.30 -1.84 18.27
N LYS A 353 -0.67 -1.07 18.78
CA LYS A 353 -1.82 -0.56 18.03
C LYS A 353 -1.82 0.96 18.08
N ILE A 354 -1.75 1.60 16.93
CA ILE A 354 -1.93 3.04 16.78
C ILE A 354 -3.36 3.27 16.31
N THR A 355 -4.17 3.90 17.15
CA THR A 355 -5.50 4.36 16.77
C THR A 355 -5.43 5.86 16.52
N ALA A 356 -5.37 6.24 15.25
CA ALA A 356 -5.58 7.63 14.81
C ALA A 356 -7.07 7.98 14.97
N THR A 357 -7.43 9.25 15.17
CA THR A 357 -8.83 9.73 15.27
C THR A 357 -8.90 11.19 14.83
N ASP A 358 -9.82 11.48 13.92
CA ASP A 358 -10.14 12.84 13.47
C ASP A 358 -10.95 13.62 14.52
N ASP A 359 -11.26 14.88 14.22
CA ASP A 359 -12.24 15.72 14.93
C ASP A 359 -13.58 15.81 14.18
N GLY A 360 -13.97 14.72 13.51
CA GLY A 360 -15.24 14.56 12.82
C GLY A 360 -16.50 14.72 13.68
N THR A 361 -17.67 14.65 13.06
CA THR A 361 -18.99 14.78 13.68
C THR A 361 -20.02 13.78 13.10
N PRO A 362 -20.08 12.52 13.59
CA PRO A 362 -19.20 11.90 14.59
C PRO A 362 -17.74 11.81 14.16
N ASN A 363 -16.85 11.91 15.14
CA ASN A 363 -15.44 11.65 14.94
C ASN A 363 -15.23 10.15 14.77
N LEU A 364 -14.34 9.74 13.86
CA LEU A 364 -13.91 8.35 13.79
C LEU A 364 -12.41 8.22 13.56
N SER A 365 -12.00 6.97 13.59
CA SER A 365 -10.63 6.56 13.78
C SER A 365 -10.03 5.99 12.51
N ALA A 366 -8.74 5.68 12.53
CA ALA A 366 -8.21 4.53 11.80
C ALA A 366 -7.37 3.70 12.77
N SER A 367 -6.90 2.52 12.36
CA SER A 367 -6.08 1.71 13.26
C SER A 367 -5.10 0.83 12.52
N TYR A 368 -3.81 1.11 12.75
CA TYR A 368 -2.71 0.24 12.37
C TYR A 368 -2.25 -0.59 13.57
N GLU A 369 -2.12 -1.90 13.39
CA GLU A 369 -1.70 -2.84 14.44
C GLU A 369 -0.59 -3.74 13.91
N PHE A 370 0.52 -3.79 14.64
CA PHE A 370 1.69 -4.58 14.30
C PHE A 370 2.25 -5.30 15.53
N VAL A 371 3.04 -6.33 15.28
CA VAL A 371 3.74 -7.10 16.32
C VAL A 371 5.20 -6.65 16.37
N VAL A 372 5.77 -6.62 17.56
CA VAL A 372 7.20 -6.43 17.80
C VAL A 372 7.69 -7.64 18.58
N ASN A 373 8.60 -8.40 17.97
CA ASN A 373 9.21 -9.59 18.55
C ASN A 373 10.62 -9.23 19.00
N ILE A 374 10.87 -9.30 20.31
CA ILE A 374 12.16 -8.92 20.91
C ILE A 374 12.91 -10.18 21.35
N THR A 375 13.98 -10.52 20.64
CA THR A 375 14.79 -11.71 20.82
C THR A 375 15.98 -11.45 21.75
N GLY A 376 15.94 -12.11 22.90
CA GLY A 376 16.96 -12.04 23.93
C GLY A 376 16.75 -10.89 24.94
N GLY A 377 17.37 -10.93 26.12
CA GLY A 377 18.27 -11.96 26.63
C GLY A 377 18.00 -12.20 28.11
N GLY A 378 17.08 -13.12 28.40
CA GLY A 378 17.00 -13.68 29.75
C GLY A 378 18.36 -14.27 30.14
N ALA A 379 18.77 -14.08 31.39
CA ALA A 379 19.86 -14.89 31.93
C ALA A 379 19.46 -16.36 31.78
N ILE A 380 20.28 -17.15 31.06
CA ILE A 380 20.04 -18.58 30.92
C ILE A 380 20.44 -19.22 32.25
N GLU A 381 19.51 -19.20 33.21
CA GLU A 381 19.39 -20.26 34.22
C GLU A 381 19.60 -21.59 33.50
N PRO A 382 20.47 -22.50 33.98
CA PRO A 382 20.93 -23.65 33.20
C PRO A 382 19.77 -24.62 32.93
N ILE A 383 19.09 -24.43 31.79
CA ILE A 383 17.96 -25.25 31.36
C ILE A 383 18.49 -26.65 31.05
N SER A 384 18.12 -27.59 31.92
CA SER A 384 18.37 -29.02 31.77
C SER A 384 17.97 -29.52 30.36
N GLY A 385 18.90 -30.23 29.71
CA GLY A 385 18.60 -31.05 28.53
C GLY A 385 19.05 -30.49 27.19
N GLY A 386 20.28 -30.84 26.79
CA GLY A 386 20.44 -31.45 25.46
C GLY A 386 21.29 -30.76 24.40
N LEU A 387 21.34 -29.42 24.34
CA LEU A 387 22.08 -28.69 23.30
C LEU A 387 22.57 -27.33 23.83
N SER A 388 23.84 -26.99 23.60
CA SER A 388 24.43 -25.69 23.95
C SER A 388 25.52 -25.29 22.95
N ILE A 389 25.87 -24.01 22.85
CA ILE A 389 26.84 -23.47 21.88
C ILE A 389 27.72 -22.40 22.54
N PHE A 390 29.05 -22.50 22.38
CA PHE A 390 29.99 -21.46 22.83
C PHE A 390 31.34 -21.45 22.06
N PRO A 391 31.90 -20.28 21.69
CA PRO A 391 31.27 -18.97 21.73
C PRO A 391 30.21 -18.83 20.61
N ASN A 392 29.32 -17.85 20.77
CA ASN A 392 28.28 -17.50 19.79
C ASN A 392 27.95 -16.01 19.96
N PRO A 393 28.28 -15.11 19.01
CA PRO A 393 29.06 -15.37 17.79
C PRO A 393 30.49 -15.87 18.06
N PHE A 394 31.11 -16.47 17.05
CA PHE A 394 32.51 -16.89 17.09
C PHE A 394 33.31 -16.29 15.92
N VAL A 395 34.60 -16.03 16.12
CA VAL A 395 35.39 -15.24 15.16
C VAL A 395 36.22 -16.13 14.22
N GLY A 396 35.93 -16.07 12.92
CA GLY A 396 36.82 -16.56 11.86
C GLY A 396 37.10 -18.07 11.93
N SER A 397 38.37 -18.45 12.13
CA SER A 397 38.79 -19.86 12.21
C SER A 397 38.79 -20.45 13.63
N GLN A 398 38.31 -19.71 14.63
CA GLN A 398 38.26 -20.16 16.04
C GLN A 398 37.16 -21.19 16.31
N GLY A 399 36.23 -21.39 15.38
CA GLY A 399 35.16 -22.38 15.48
C GLY A 399 34.18 -22.15 16.63
N ALA A 400 33.25 -23.09 16.80
CA ALA A 400 32.31 -23.12 17.92
C ALA A 400 32.28 -24.51 18.55
N ASN A 401 32.19 -24.54 19.88
CA ASN A 401 31.95 -25.76 20.65
C ASN A 401 30.45 -25.94 20.82
N ILE A 402 29.94 -27.10 20.42
CA ILE A 402 28.52 -27.44 20.50
C ILE A 402 28.37 -28.59 21.51
N GLY A 403 27.84 -28.29 22.69
CA GLY A 403 27.52 -29.28 23.71
C GLY A 403 26.28 -30.07 23.30
N VAL A 404 26.33 -31.41 23.40
CA VAL A 404 25.23 -32.31 23.07
C VAL A 404 25.02 -33.29 24.22
N GLU A 405 23.78 -33.42 24.67
CA GLU A 405 23.38 -34.26 25.80
C GLU A 405 22.18 -35.15 25.45
N LEU A 406 22.33 -36.46 25.64
CA LEU A 406 21.38 -37.53 25.36
C LEU A 406 21.17 -38.41 26.59
N GLY A 407 19.91 -38.75 26.88
CA GLY A 407 19.50 -39.65 27.94
C GLY A 407 19.86 -41.12 27.70
N ALA A 408 19.46 -41.98 28.65
CA ALA A 408 19.83 -43.40 28.65
C ALA A 408 19.23 -44.21 27.49
N ASP A 409 18.07 -43.81 27.00
CA ASP A 409 17.35 -44.45 25.89
C ASP A 409 17.28 -43.55 24.63
N GLU A 410 18.13 -42.53 24.54
CA GLU A 410 18.15 -41.57 23.42
C GLU A 410 19.38 -41.75 22.52
N ILE A 411 19.16 -41.89 21.21
CA ILE A 411 20.17 -41.64 20.17
C ILE A 411 19.89 -40.30 19.47
N GLY A 412 20.89 -39.72 18.82
CA GLY A 412 20.65 -38.46 18.12
C GLY A 412 21.70 -38.05 17.11
N TRP A 413 21.34 -37.05 16.31
CA TRP A 413 22.18 -36.48 15.27
C TRP A 413 22.17 -34.95 15.35
N LEU A 414 23.36 -34.35 15.48
CA LEU A 414 23.55 -32.91 15.31
C LEU A 414 23.83 -32.63 13.83
N THR A 415 22.96 -31.88 13.18
CA THR A 415 23.10 -31.36 11.81
C THR A 415 23.48 -29.87 11.87
N ILE A 416 24.38 -29.43 11.00
CA ILE A 416 24.68 -28.02 10.76
C ILE A 416 24.32 -27.68 9.31
N CYS A 417 23.61 -26.57 9.10
CA CYS A 417 23.28 -26.01 7.77
C CYS A 417 23.45 -24.48 7.76
N ASN A 418 23.47 -23.86 6.57
CA ASN A 418 23.44 -22.40 6.42
C ASN A 418 22.01 -21.83 6.47
N ASN A 419 21.88 -20.51 6.47
CA ASN A 419 20.61 -19.78 6.37
C ASN A 419 19.71 -20.18 5.19
N ARG A 420 20.26 -20.73 4.10
CA ARG A 420 19.51 -21.29 2.95
C ARG A 420 19.11 -22.75 3.14
N GLY A 421 19.22 -23.29 4.35
CA GLY A 421 18.93 -24.69 4.69
C GLY A 421 19.93 -25.71 4.13
N GLN A 422 21.00 -25.28 3.45
CA GLN A 422 21.94 -26.18 2.79
C GLN A 422 22.83 -26.89 3.82
N PHE A 423 22.90 -28.22 3.70
CA PHE A 423 23.62 -29.10 4.61
C PHE A 423 25.15 -28.89 4.58
N LEU A 424 25.76 -28.73 5.76
CA LEU A 424 27.20 -28.47 5.92
C LEU A 424 27.95 -29.57 6.67
N LYS A 425 27.35 -30.20 7.71
CA LYS A 425 28.00 -31.24 8.53
C LYS A 425 26.95 -32.02 9.35
N ARG A 426 27.21 -33.30 9.66
CA ARG A 426 26.42 -34.10 10.62
C ARG A 426 27.33 -34.88 11.57
N TYR A 427 26.90 -35.00 12.82
CA TYR A 427 27.49 -35.84 13.86
C TYR A 427 26.42 -36.78 14.41
N TYR A 428 26.81 -37.98 14.86
CA TYR A 428 25.93 -38.98 15.47
C TYR A 428 26.39 -39.30 16.89
N PHE A 429 25.44 -39.54 17.79
CA PHE A 429 25.68 -39.82 19.20
C PHE A 429 24.79 -40.95 19.71
N GLY A 430 25.34 -41.74 20.63
CA GLY A 430 24.65 -42.84 21.30
C GLY A 430 24.03 -42.44 22.64
N CYS A 431 23.33 -43.38 23.27
CA CYS A 431 22.79 -43.27 24.63
C CYS A 431 23.81 -42.76 25.67
N ASN A 432 23.34 -42.00 26.66
CA ASN A 432 24.14 -41.43 27.74
C ASN A 432 25.31 -40.53 27.28
N THR A 433 25.26 -40.00 26.05
CA THR A 433 26.26 -39.02 25.60
C THR A 433 26.02 -37.69 26.30
N ASN A 434 27.01 -37.20 27.06
CA ASN A 434 27.17 -35.76 27.31
C ASN A 434 28.57 -35.40 26.81
N THR A 435 28.65 -34.62 25.73
CA THR A 435 29.91 -34.35 25.01
C THR A 435 29.92 -32.96 24.38
N VAL A 436 31.10 -32.51 23.97
CA VAL A 436 31.29 -31.22 23.29
C VAL A 436 31.94 -31.48 21.93
N VAL A 437 31.25 -31.08 20.86
CA VAL A 437 31.75 -31.17 19.49
C VAL A 437 32.26 -29.82 19.03
N TYR A 438 33.55 -29.75 18.70
CA TYR A 438 34.13 -28.59 18.04
C TYR A 438 33.80 -28.59 16.55
N TRP A 439 33.08 -27.57 16.08
CA TRP A 439 32.95 -27.26 14.66
C TRP A 439 34.00 -26.23 14.25
N ASP A 440 34.89 -26.64 13.36
CA ASP A 440 35.97 -25.88 12.73
C ASP A 440 35.52 -24.84 11.69
N ALA A 441 34.23 -24.50 11.67
CA ALA A 441 33.62 -23.49 10.81
C ALA A 441 33.86 -23.69 9.30
N LYS A 442 33.88 -24.96 8.90
CA LYS A 442 34.10 -25.47 7.55
C LYS A 442 33.02 -26.45 7.12
N ASP A 443 32.79 -26.55 5.82
CA ASP A 443 31.90 -27.54 5.21
C ASP A 443 32.51 -28.97 5.18
N LEU A 444 31.76 -29.92 4.61
CA LEU A 444 32.20 -31.30 4.39
C LEU A 444 33.38 -31.47 3.40
N LYS A 445 33.73 -30.43 2.64
CA LYS A 445 34.90 -30.40 1.74
C LYS A 445 36.12 -29.74 2.41
N GLY A 446 35.98 -29.26 3.65
CA GLY A 446 37.03 -28.54 4.39
C GLY A 446 37.17 -27.06 4.00
N VAL A 447 36.24 -26.52 3.21
CA VAL A 447 36.23 -25.11 2.80
C VAL A 447 35.68 -24.26 3.95
N PRO A 448 36.35 -23.16 4.34
CA PRO A 448 35.82 -22.25 5.36
C PRO A 448 34.48 -21.66 4.94
N CYS A 449 33.48 -21.75 5.82
CA CYS A 449 32.19 -21.08 5.63
C CYS A 449 32.38 -19.55 5.70
N ALA A 450 31.53 -18.78 5.02
CA ALA A 450 31.49 -17.32 5.15
C ALA A 450 31.08 -16.87 6.57
N SER A 451 31.22 -15.59 6.90
CA SER A 451 30.48 -15.02 8.05
C SER A 451 28.98 -14.94 7.72
N GLY A 452 28.15 -14.97 8.77
CA GLY A 452 26.69 -14.99 8.67
C GLY A 452 26.05 -16.07 9.55
N VAL A 453 24.78 -16.36 9.23
CA VAL A 453 23.88 -17.18 10.07
C VAL A 453 23.91 -18.66 9.67
N TYR A 454 24.09 -19.51 10.67
CA TYR A 454 24.08 -20.97 10.59
C TYR A 454 23.04 -21.55 11.55
N LEU A 455 22.50 -22.72 11.19
CA LEU A 455 21.49 -23.43 11.96
C LEU A 455 22.06 -24.76 12.46
N CYS A 456 22.01 -24.96 13.77
CA CYS A 456 22.35 -26.23 14.43
C CYS A 456 21.06 -26.94 14.84
N GLN A 457 20.84 -28.16 14.33
CA GLN A 457 19.66 -28.96 14.61
C GLN A 457 20.06 -30.30 15.24
N LEU A 458 19.68 -30.54 16.50
CA LEU A 458 19.77 -31.84 17.15
C LEU A 458 18.45 -32.59 16.99
N GLU A 459 18.46 -33.64 16.18
CA GLU A 459 17.37 -34.61 16.08
C GLU A 459 17.61 -35.74 17.08
N LYS A 460 16.70 -35.96 18.03
CA LYS A 460 16.71 -37.10 18.96
C LYS A 460 15.68 -38.17 18.57
N ARG A 461 15.99 -39.44 18.84
CA ARG A 461 15.07 -40.58 18.76
C ARG A 461 15.28 -41.52 19.94
N TYR A 462 14.22 -42.16 20.39
CA TYR A 462 14.32 -43.22 21.40
C TYR A 462 14.82 -44.53 20.78
N THR A 463 15.55 -45.35 21.53
CA THR A 463 16.15 -46.61 21.05
C THR A 463 15.20 -47.81 21.05
N ASN A 464 13.96 -47.63 21.50
CA ASN A 464 12.92 -48.65 21.53
C ASN A 464 11.72 -48.23 20.67
N ASP A 465 11.29 -49.13 19.77
CA ASP A 465 10.13 -48.96 18.87
C ASP A 465 8.79 -49.06 19.64
N ASN A 466 8.60 -48.21 20.64
CA ASN A 466 7.34 -48.05 21.36
C ASN A 466 6.42 -47.09 20.60
N PRO A 467 5.25 -47.52 20.08
CA PRO A 467 4.35 -46.67 19.30
C PRO A 467 3.66 -45.56 20.11
N ASN A 468 3.88 -45.50 21.43
CA ASN A 468 3.42 -44.39 22.28
C ASN A 468 4.49 -43.31 22.52
N HIS A 469 5.68 -43.43 21.94
CA HIS A 469 6.67 -42.35 21.98
C HIS A 469 6.27 -41.20 21.03
N PRO A 470 6.55 -39.94 21.40
CA PRO A 470 6.33 -38.81 20.51
C PRO A 470 7.28 -38.83 19.30
N ASP A 471 6.92 -38.07 18.27
CA ASP A 471 7.75 -37.82 17.09
C ASP A 471 9.19 -37.38 17.44
N PRO A 472 10.17 -37.61 16.55
CA PRO A 472 11.58 -37.29 16.78
C PRO A 472 11.78 -35.86 17.29
N ILE A 473 12.33 -35.72 18.50
CA ILE A 473 12.47 -34.42 19.16
C ILE A 473 13.57 -33.62 18.46
N VAL A 474 13.17 -32.61 17.70
CA VAL A 474 14.06 -31.70 16.97
C VAL A 474 14.29 -30.43 17.78
N LYS A 475 15.47 -30.30 18.40
CA LYS A 475 15.94 -29.02 18.98
C LYS A 475 16.74 -28.25 17.93
N ARG A 476 16.55 -26.93 17.86
CA ARG A 476 17.29 -26.01 16.97
C ARG A 476 17.94 -24.88 17.78
N MET A 477 19.11 -24.44 17.33
CA MET A 477 19.80 -23.24 17.81
C MET A 477 20.43 -22.50 16.62
N VAL A 478 20.47 -21.17 16.71
CA VAL A 478 21.18 -20.30 15.76
C VAL A 478 22.64 -20.17 16.16
N LEU A 479 23.53 -20.13 15.16
CA LEU A 479 24.97 -20.03 15.31
C LEU A 479 25.51 -18.93 14.37
N LEU A 480 26.29 -18.00 14.93
CA LEU A 480 26.76 -16.80 14.24
C LEU A 480 28.29 -16.79 14.06
N LYS A 481 28.76 -16.37 12.88
CA LYS A 481 30.18 -16.34 12.46
C LYS A 481 30.54 -15.02 11.74
#